data_AF-I3TCM6-F1
#
_entry.id   AF-I3TCM6-F1
#
_cell.length_a   1.000
_cell.length_b   1.000
_cell.length_c   1.000
_cell.angle_alpha   90.00
_cell.angle_beta   90.00
_cell.angle_gamma   90.00
#
_symmetry.space_group_name_H-M   'P 1'
#
loop_
_entity.id
_entity.type
_entity.pdbx_description
1 polymer ?
#
loop_
_entity_poly.entity_id
_entity_poly.type
_entity_poly.pdbx_seq_one_letter_code
_entity_poly.pdbx_strand_id
1 'polypeptide(L)'
;MFFEARGRVPGDFLSFVEEVVSDFYNAVETAPEILEVYVFESTWLKRRFLEDEARELGVLVVGDYPVSHDAWRGWPRIHLDYEKLKNLQPRTVRALLAHECAHAILHGSLSSYLIRVEGWTEEELGEGFIEGLYLASTVVKDLEVSAFLKERGLYDVLADYYSYVREELAGTDCEGLHGLLDFAKLATPCALIDCDPPPCILARGCCAKRCEDIVEVLREVSRLKTGLSERVTFLLRRIKELVGEERVCL
;
A
#
# COMPACT_ATOMS: atom_id res chain seq x y z
N MET A 1 -21.40 -5.91 5.91
CA MET A 1 -20.50 -6.36 4.83
C MET A 1 -21.31 -6.87 3.67
N PHE A 2 -20.90 -6.54 2.46
CA PHE A 2 -21.47 -7.01 1.20
C PHE A 2 -20.37 -7.70 0.39
N PHE A 3 -20.62 -8.89 -0.12
CA PHE A 3 -19.68 -9.65 -0.93
C PHE A 3 -20.25 -9.84 -2.35
N GLU A 4 -19.46 -9.54 -3.37
CA GLU A 4 -19.86 -9.73 -4.77
C GLU A 4 -18.74 -10.40 -5.58
N ALA A 5 -19.08 -11.52 -6.23
CA ALA A 5 -18.21 -12.16 -7.20
C ALA A 5 -18.51 -11.65 -8.62
N ARG A 6 -17.48 -11.27 -9.37
CA ARG A 6 -17.56 -10.78 -10.74
C ARG A 6 -16.87 -11.80 -11.68
N GLY A 7 -17.68 -12.56 -12.40
CA GLY A 7 -17.21 -13.68 -13.23
C GLY A 7 -17.30 -15.02 -12.49
N ARG A 8 -16.52 -16.01 -12.93
CA ARG A 8 -16.48 -17.36 -12.33
C ARG A 8 -15.35 -17.48 -11.32
N VAL A 9 -15.68 -17.21 -10.07
CA VAL A 9 -14.79 -17.44 -8.92
C VAL A 9 -15.22 -18.73 -8.20
N PRO A 10 -14.30 -19.65 -7.87
CA PRO A 10 -14.63 -20.85 -7.10
C PRO A 10 -15.24 -20.52 -5.73
N GLY A 11 -16.27 -21.28 -5.33
CA GLY A 11 -17.01 -21.03 -4.09
C GLY A 11 -16.20 -21.28 -2.81
N ASP A 12 -15.22 -22.18 -2.87
CA ASP A 12 -14.25 -22.42 -1.79
C ASP A 12 -13.33 -21.21 -1.58
N PHE A 13 -12.88 -20.56 -2.67
CA PHE A 13 -12.13 -19.30 -2.58
C PHE A 13 -12.97 -18.17 -1.99
N LEU A 14 -14.25 -18.04 -2.40
CA LEU A 14 -15.15 -17.05 -1.80
C LEU A 14 -15.35 -17.27 -0.29
N SER A 15 -15.59 -18.52 0.10
CA SER A 15 -15.74 -18.90 1.52
C SER A 15 -14.47 -18.58 2.32
N PHE A 16 -13.30 -18.85 1.73
CA PHE A 16 -12.01 -18.50 2.34
C PHE A 16 -11.84 -16.99 2.52
N VAL A 17 -12.22 -16.17 1.54
CA VAL A 17 -12.16 -14.70 1.66
C VAL A 17 -13.09 -14.20 2.76
N GLU A 18 -14.34 -14.69 2.81
CA GLU A 18 -15.30 -14.36 3.87
C GLU A 18 -14.79 -14.72 5.27
N GLU A 19 -14.19 -15.90 5.42
CA GLU A 19 -13.57 -16.37 6.66
C GLU A 19 -12.44 -15.42 7.09
N VAL A 20 -11.49 -15.11 6.18
CA VAL A 20 -10.35 -14.23 6.48
C VAL A 20 -10.80 -12.85 6.95
N VAL A 21 -11.76 -12.25 6.23
CA VAL A 21 -12.27 -10.91 6.57
C VAL A 21 -12.98 -10.95 7.93
N SER A 22 -13.78 -11.99 8.19
CA SER A 22 -14.50 -12.16 9.46
C SER A 22 -13.53 -12.38 10.63
N ASP A 23 -12.56 -13.27 10.47
CA ASP A 23 -11.53 -13.57 11.46
C ASP A 23 -10.72 -12.33 11.80
N PHE A 24 -10.33 -11.53 10.80
CA PHE A 24 -9.61 -10.29 11.01
C PHE A 24 -10.39 -9.31 11.90
N TYR A 25 -11.64 -8.99 11.53
CA TYR A 25 -12.45 -8.05 12.28
C TYR A 25 -12.84 -8.55 13.67
N ASN A 26 -12.99 -9.86 13.84
CA ASN A 26 -13.17 -10.48 15.15
C ASN A 26 -11.89 -10.33 16.00
N ALA A 27 -10.71 -10.57 15.43
CA ALA A 27 -9.44 -10.49 16.14
C ALA A 27 -9.10 -9.05 16.57
N VAL A 28 -9.44 -8.06 15.75
CA VAL A 28 -9.20 -6.64 16.07
C VAL A 28 -10.40 -5.95 16.74
N GLU A 29 -11.50 -6.65 17.01
CA GLU A 29 -12.69 -6.12 17.71
C GLU A 29 -13.15 -4.74 17.18
N THR A 30 -12.98 -4.50 15.88
CA THR A 30 -13.26 -3.21 15.23
C THR A 30 -13.52 -3.48 13.77
N ALA A 31 -14.61 -2.93 13.22
CA ALA A 31 -14.98 -3.09 11.82
C ALA A 31 -15.59 -1.78 11.30
N PRO A 32 -15.47 -1.49 9.99
CA PRO A 32 -16.21 -0.38 9.39
C PRO A 32 -17.73 -0.67 9.40
N GLU A 33 -18.54 0.39 9.44
CA GLU A 33 -20.01 0.27 9.42
C GLU A 33 -20.51 -0.40 8.13
N ILE A 34 -19.88 -0.06 7.02
CA ILE A 34 -20.14 -0.59 5.69
C ILE A 34 -18.80 -1.03 5.10
N LEU A 35 -18.79 -2.20 4.46
CA LEU A 35 -17.66 -2.68 3.68
C LEU A 35 -18.21 -3.50 2.52
N GLU A 36 -17.73 -3.19 1.32
CA GLU A 36 -17.97 -3.99 0.13
C GLU A 36 -16.70 -4.75 -0.24
N VAL A 37 -16.85 -6.03 -0.56
CA VAL A 37 -15.74 -6.89 -0.99
C VAL A 37 -16.08 -7.46 -2.36
N TYR A 38 -15.28 -7.10 -3.34
CA TYR A 38 -15.42 -7.54 -4.72
C TYR A 38 -14.35 -8.58 -5.05
N VAL A 39 -14.75 -9.74 -5.56
CA VAL A 39 -13.83 -10.78 -6.02
C VAL A 39 -13.98 -10.98 -7.52
N PHE A 40 -12.94 -10.64 -8.27
CA PHE A 40 -12.94 -10.68 -9.74
C PHE A 40 -12.26 -11.96 -10.23
N GLU A 41 -12.86 -12.63 -11.23
CA GLU A 41 -12.28 -13.84 -11.85
C GLU A 41 -10.91 -13.57 -12.49
N SER A 42 -10.69 -12.37 -13.03
CA SER A 42 -9.49 -12.02 -13.79
C SER A 42 -9.00 -10.60 -13.51
N THR A 43 -7.70 -10.39 -13.76
CA THR A 43 -7.08 -9.07 -13.69
C THR A 43 -7.75 -8.07 -14.61
N TRP A 44 -8.15 -8.52 -15.81
CA TRP A 44 -8.85 -7.68 -16.78
C TRP A 44 -10.20 -7.17 -16.25
N LEU A 45 -10.99 -8.03 -15.62
CA LEU A 45 -12.29 -7.64 -15.06
C LEU A 45 -12.14 -6.61 -13.94
N LYS A 46 -11.20 -6.85 -13.01
CA LYS A 46 -10.89 -5.91 -11.93
C LYS A 46 -10.45 -4.56 -12.47
N ARG A 47 -9.47 -4.56 -13.38
CA ARG A 47 -8.93 -3.33 -13.97
C ARG A 47 -10.00 -2.54 -14.68
N ARG A 48 -10.80 -3.19 -15.54
CA ARG A 48 -11.89 -2.52 -16.25
C ARG A 48 -12.89 -1.90 -15.29
N PHE A 49 -13.30 -2.63 -14.25
CA PHE A 49 -14.23 -2.13 -13.25
C PHE A 49 -13.70 -0.87 -12.56
N LEU A 50 -12.45 -0.91 -12.09
CA LEU A 50 -11.80 0.21 -11.41
C LEU A 50 -11.54 1.39 -12.36
N GLU A 51 -11.08 1.14 -13.58
CA GLU A 51 -10.78 2.18 -14.58
C GLU A 51 -12.06 2.89 -15.06
N ASP A 52 -13.16 2.16 -15.28
CA ASP A 52 -14.44 2.75 -15.68
C ASP A 52 -15.02 3.62 -14.56
N GLU A 53 -14.93 3.17 -13.31
CA GLU A 53 -15.38 3.96 -12.15
C GLU A 53 -14.49 5.16 -11.87
N ALA A 54 -13.17 4.99 -11.97
CA ALA A 54 -12.23 6.08 -11.79
C ALA A 54 -12.46 7.20 -12.80
N ARG A 55 -12.78 6.83 -14.06
CA ARG A 55 -13.17 7.78 -15.11
C ARG A 55 -14.47 8.51 -14.79
N GLU A 56 -15.47 7.83 -14.24
CA GLU A 56 -16.74 8.42 -13.82
C GLU A 56 -16.54 9.45 -12.70
N LEU A 57 -15.67 9.15 -11.75
CA LEU A 57 -15.42 9.97 -10.56
C LEU A 57 -14.31 11.01 -10.76
N GLY A 58 -13.58 10.97 -11.87
CA GLY A 58 -12.44 11.85 -12.13
C GLY A 58 -11.25 11.60 -11.19
N VAL A 59 -11.05 10.35 -10.76
CA VAL A 59 -9.92 9.94 -9.91
C VAL A 59 -8.88 9.14 -10.71
N LEU A 60 -7.66 9.06 -10.21
CA LEU A 60 -6.60 8.24 -10.80
C LEU A 60 -6.55 6.85 -10.17
N VAL A 61 -6.34 5.84 -11.02
CA VAL A 61 -5.98 4.48 -10.57
C VAL A 61 -4.47 4.35 -10.69
N VAL A 62 -3.79 4.07 -9.59
CA VAL A 62 -2.32 3.92 -9.56
C VAL A 62 -1.98 2.53 -9.04
N GLY A 63 -1.25 1.77 -9.85
CA GLY A 63 -0.86 0.39 -9.56
C GLY A 63 -1.95 -0.66 -9.82
N ASP A 64 -1.53 -1.92 -9.92
CA ASP A 64 -2.41 -3.08 -10.13
C ASP A 64 -2.03 -4.23 -9.18
N TYR A 65 -2.54 -4.14 -7.94
CA TYR A 65 -2.24 -5.08 -6.86
C TYR A 65 -3.22 -6.26 -6.83
N PRO A 66 -2.83 -7.46 -6.36
CA PRO A 66 -3.74 -8.60 -6.23
C PRO A 66 -4.92 -8.36 -5.29
N VAL A 67 -4.70 -7.57 -4.24
CA VAL A 67 -5.73 -7.05 -3.33
C VAL A 67 -5.52 -5.55 -3.23
N SER A 68 -6.59 -4.76 -3.24
CA SER A 68 -6.50 -3.31 -3.10
C SER A 68 -7.72 -2.73 -2.42
N HIS A 69 -7.52 -1.72 -1.58
CA HIS A 69 -8.57 -0.91 -0.98
C HIS A 69 -8.81 0.42 -1.72
N ASP A 70 -10.06 0.85 -1.79
CA ASP A 70 -10.43 2.24 -2.04
C ASP A 70 -11.64 2.67 -1.18
N ALA A 71 -11.85 3.99 -1.09
CA ALA A 71 -13.07 4.57 -0.54
C ALA A 71 -13.58 5.75 -1.40
N TRP A 72 -13.46 5.66 -2.73
CA TRP A 72 -13.80 6.73 -3.68
C TRP A 72 -15.28 7.13 -3.63
N ARG A 73 -16.16 6.20 -3.28
CA ARG A 73 -17.61 6.45 -3.12
C ARG A 73 -17.99 6.91 -1.68
N GLY A 74 -17.03 6.94 -0.76
CA GLY A 74 -17.21 7.39 0.62
C GLY A 74 -17.42 6.31 1.67
N TRP A 75 -17.31 5.03 1.29
CA TRP A 75 -17.23 3.88 2.19
C TRP A 75 -16.10 2.95 1.70
N PRO A 76 -15.50 2.12 2.58
CA PRO A 76 -14.39 1.27 2.18
C PRO A 76 -14.84 0.12 1.30
N ARG A 77 -14.00 -0.21 0.32
CA ARG A 77 -14.18 -1.30 -0.63
C ARG A 77 -12.87 -2.04 -0.80
N ILE A 78 -12.91 -3.35 -0.82
CA ILE A 78 -11.75 -4.22 -1.06
C ILE A 78 -11.98 -4.98 -2.36
N HIS A 79 -10.98 -4.96 -3.23
CA HIS A 79 -11.01 -5.59 -4.55
C HIS A 79 -9.97 -6.70 -4.60
N LEU A 80 -10.39 -7.91 -4.97
CA LEU A 80 -9.54 -9.09 -5.07
C LEU A 80 -9.45 -9.57 -6.51
N ASP A 81 -8.23 -9.89 -6.93
CA ASP A 81 -7.91 -10.48 -8.22
C ASP A 81 -7.68 -11.99 -8.07
N TYR A 82 -8.71 -12.81 -8.30
CA TYR A 82 -8.59 -14.26 -8.15
C TYR A 82 -7.49 -14.85 -9.04
N GLU A 83 -7.31 -14.31 -10.25
CA GLU A 83 -6.30 -14.80 -11.19
C GLU A 83 -4.88 -14.66 -10.64
N LYS A 84 -4.58 -13.54 -9.95
CA LYS A 84 -3.29 -13.33 -9.28
C LYS A 84 -3.17 -14.11 -7.98
N LEU A 85 -4.27 -14.29 -7.24
CA LEU A 85 -4.26 -14.87 -5.90
C LEU A 85 -4.29 -16.41 -5.88
N LYS A 86 -4.87 -17.07 -6.89
CA LYS A 86 -5.14 -18.53 -6.89
C LYS A 86 -3.91 -19.43 -6.73
N ASN A 87 -2.72 -18.92 -7.05
CA ASN A 87 -1.46 -19.66 -6.95
C ASN A 87 -0.63 -19.27 -5.72
N LEU A 88 -1.07 -18.30 -4.94
CA LEU A 88 -0.39 -17.87 -3.73
C LEU A 88 -0.70 -18.82 -2.58
N GLN A 89 0.21 -18.88 -1.61
CA GLN A 89 -0.03 -19.63 -0.38
C GLN A 89 -1.19 -18.99 0.40
N PRO A 90 -2.08 -19.78 1.02
CA PRO A 90 -3.23 -19.23 1.76
C PRO A 90 -2.82 -18.16 2.77
N ARG A 91 -1.73 -18.36 3.52
CA ARG A 91 -1.21 -17.38 4.48
C ARG A 91 -0.88 -16.02 3.85
N THR A 92 -0.35 -16.02 2.62
CA THR A 92 -0.04 -14.80 1.87
C THR A 92 -1.31 -14.06 1.48
N VAL A 93 -2.32 -14.80 1.00
CA VAL A 93 -3.63 -14.20 0.69
C VAL A 93 -4.29 -13.63 1.95
N ARG A 94 -4.18 -14.33 3.10
CA ARG A 94 -4.64 -13.81 4.40
C ARG A 94 -3.94 -12.50 4.76
N ALA A 95 -2.62 -12.45 4.58
CA ALA A 95 -1.83 -11.27 4.91
C ALA A 95 -2.20 -10.05 4.06
N LEU A 96 -2.32 -10.24 2.73
CA LEU A 96 -2.77 -9.20 1.80
C LEU A 96 -4.18 -8.70 2.14
N LEU A 97 -5.12 -9.61 2.44
CA LEU A 97 -6.47 -9.24 2.83
C LEU A 97 -6.54 -8.50 4.16
N ALA A 98 -5.79 -8.95 5.16
CA ALA A 98 -5.73 -8.30 6.47
C ALA A 98 -5.16 -6.88 6.38
N HIS A 99 -4.15 -6.67 5.53
CA HIS A 99 -3.61 -5.33 5.21
C HIS A 99 -4.70 -4.40 4.67
N GLU A 100 -5.47 -4.85 3.67
CA GLU A 100 -6.57 -4.05 3.11
C GLU A 100 -7.77 -3.88 4.06
N CYS A 101 -8.02 -4.85 4.95
CA CYS A 101 -9.02 -4.69 6.01
C CYS A 101 -8.60 -3.63 7.04
N ALA A 102 -7.31 -3.52 7.36
CA ALA A 102 -6.79 -2.44 8.18
C ALA A 102 -6.92 -1.08 7.46
N HIS A 103 -6.67 -1.02 6.14
CA HIS A 103 -6.98 0.18 5.35
C HIS A 103 -8.47 0.54 5.43
N ALA A 104 -9.38 -0.42 5.37
CA ALA A 104 -10.82 -0.16 5.48
C ALA A 104 -11.22 0.48 6.83
N ILE A 105 -10.55 0.10 7.93
CA ILE A 105 -10.77 0.70 9.26
C ILE A 105 -10.21 2.12 9.32
N LEU A 106 -8.95 2.31 8.91
CA LEU A 106 -8.22 3.56 9.13
C LEU A 106 -8.51 4.62 8.05
N HIS A 107 -8.82 4.16 6.84
CA HIS A 107 -8.83 4.97 5.62
C HIS A 107 -10.09 4.80 4.77
N GLY A 108 -11.15 4.22 5.33
CA GLY A 108 -12.40 3.91 4.64
C GLY A 108 -13.34 5.09 4.34
N SER A 109 -12.83 6.33 4.33
CA SER A 109 -13.65 7.52 4.05
C SER A 109 -12.97 8.50 3.10
N LEU A 110 -13.75 9.40 2.50
CA LEU A 110 -13.22 10.46 1.62
C LEU A 110 -12.19 11.36 2.31
N SER A 111 -12.28 11.52 3.63
CA SER A 111 -11.34 12.34 4.40
C SER A 111 -9.89 11.87 4.25
N SER A 112 -9.68 10.58 4.01
CA SER A 112 -8.37 9.97 3.81
C SER A 112 -7.74 10.33 2.46
N TYR A 113 -8.48 10.94 1.53
CA TYR A 113 -7.95 11.49 0.27
C TYR A 113 -7.67 12.99 0.34
N LEU A 114 -8.04 13.67 1.44
CA LEU A 114 -7.83 15.11 1.60
C LEU A 114 -6.42 15.39 2.11
N ILE A 115 -5.50 15.58 1.16
CA ILE A 115 -4.09 15.82 1.45
C ILE A 115 -3.71 17.20 0.98
N ARG A 116 -3.07 17.96 1.87
CA ARG A 116 -2.54 19.29 1.59
C ARG A 116 -1.04 19.24 1.74
N VAL A 117 -0.33 19.50 0.65
CA VAL A 117 1.12 19.66 0.68
C VAL A 117 1.46 21.12 0.46
N GLU A 118 2.11 21.73 1.45
CA GLU A 118 2.54 23.12 1.36
C GLU A 118 3.90 23.20 0.66
N GLY A 119 4.03 24.15 -0.28
CA GLY A 119 5.31 24.40 -0.97
C GLY A 119 5.72 23.29 -1.94
N TRP A 120 4.74 22.60 -2.53
CA TRP A 120 4.95 21.66 -3.63
C TRP A 120 4.08 22.09 -4.80
N THR A 121 4.71 22.55 -5.88
CA THR A 121 4.03 22.87 -7.14
C THR A 121 4.23 21.76 -8.18
N GLU A 122 3.39 21.77 -9.20
CA GLU A 122 3.54 20.90 -10.38
C GLU A 122 4.92 21.08 -11.04
N GLU A 123 5.48 22.30 -11.01
CA GLU A 123 6.84 22.60 -11.51
C GLU A 123 7.96 21.94 -10.68
N GLU A 124 7.75 21.72 -9.38
CA GLU A 124 8.77 21.15 -8.47
C GLU A 124 8.83 19.62 -8.45
N LEU A 125 7.81 18.97 -8.99
CA LEU A 125 7.63 17.52 -9.04
C LEU A 125 7.54 16.97 -10.47
N GLY A 126 7.29 17.84 -11.46
CA GLY A 126 7.25 17.49 -12.88
C GLY A 126 5.98 16.76 -13.29
N GLU A 127 6.01 16.16 -14.48
CA GLU A 127 4.97 15.22 -14.94
C GLU A 127 4.80 14.10 -13.90
N GLY A 128 3.55 13.79 -13.54
CA GLY A 128 3.24 12.81 -12.49
C GLY A 128 3.09 13.40 -11.08
N PHE A 129 3.00 14.73 -10.90
CA PHE A 129 2.76 15.38 -9.59
C PHE A 129 1.65 14.71 -8.75
N ILE A 130 0.48 14.48 -9.35
CA ILE A 130 -0.66 13.88 -8.65
C ILE A 130 -0.39 12.40 -8.31
N GLU A 131 0.30 11.68 -9.18
CA GLU A 131 0.69 10.29 -8.96
C GLU A 131 1.72 10.17 -7.83
N GLY A 132 2.78 10.99 -7.85
CA GLY A 132 3.76 11.06 -6.78
C GLY A 132 3.14 11.46 -5.43
N LEU A 133 2.19 12.39 -5.42
CA LEU A 133 1.43 12.74 -4.21
C LEU A 133 0.57 11.58 -3.71
N TYR A 134 -0.10 10.89 -4.62
CA TYR A 134 -0.86 9.70 -4.29
C TYR A 134 0.04 8.61 -3.70
N LEU A 135 1.18 8.32 -4.33
CA LEU A 135 2.16 7.35 -3.85
C LEU A 135 2.67 7.73 -2.46
N ALA A 136 3.13 8.97 -2.27
CA ALA A 136 3.57 9.45 -0.95
C ALA A 136 2.47 9.33 0.11
N SER A 137 1.21 9.58 -0.25
CA SER A 137 0.09 9.36 0.67
C SER A 137 -0.08 7.90 1.05
N THR A 138 0.05 6.99 0.09
CA THR A 138 -0.09 5.56 0.33
C THR A 138 1.06 5.05 1.19
N VAL A 139 2.29 5.54 1.02
CA VAL A 139 3.41 5.22 1.94
C VAL A 139 3.05 5.55 3.39
N VAL A 140 2.51 6.74 3.67
CA VAL A 140 2.15 7.13 5.04
C VAL A 140 1.00 6.28 5.59
N LYS A 141 0.00 5.98 4.76
CA LYS A 141 -1.13 5.11 5.13
C LYS A 141 -0.70 3.67 5.38
N ASP A 142 0.21 3.13 4.58
CA ASP A 142 0.74 1.77 4.74
C ASP A 142 1.58 1.68 6.02
N LEU A 143 2.26 2.76 6.44
CA LEU A 143 2.88 2.85 7.77
C LEU A 143 1.85 2.84 8.90
N GLU A 144 0.72 3.54 8.74
CA GLU A 144 -0.38 3.56 9.72
C GLU A 144 -1.04 2.18 9.85
N VAL A 145 -1.29 1.51 8.72
CA VAL A 145 -1.76 0.11 8.68
C VAL A 145 -0.76 -0.81 9.35
N SER A 146 0.52 -0.70 9.00
CA SER A 146 1.55 -1.57 9.57
C SER A 146 1.67 -1.37 11.09
N ALA A 147 1.56 -0.12 11.56
CA ALA A 147 1.56 0.20 12.99
C ALA A 147 0.31 -0.38 13.68
N PHE A 148 -0.87 -0.23 13.07
CA PHE A 148 -2.12 -0.78 13.58
C PHE A 148 -2.05 -2.31 13.73
N LEU A 149 -1.60 -3.02 12.70
CA LEU A 149 -1.46 -4.48 12.75
C LEU A 149 -0.47 -4.92 13.84
N LYS A 150 0.66 -4.21 13.97
CA LYS A 150 1.66 -4.46 15.03
C LYS A 150 1.07 -4.24 16.42
N GLU A 151 0.35 -3.15 16.63
CA GLU A 151 -0.28 -2.82 17.92
C GLU A 151 -1.35 -3.84 18.33
N ARG A 152 -2.00 -4.49 17.36
CA ARG A 152 -2.95 -5.59 17.61
C ARG A 152 -2.30 -6.97 17.71
N GLY A 153 -0.96 -7.05 17.72
CA GLY A 153 -0.23 -8.31 17.85
C GLY A 153 -0.24 -9.19 16.59
N LEU A 154 -0.64 -8.66 15.44
CA LEU A 154 -0.69 -9.38 14.17
C LEU A 154 0.66 -9.36 13.45
N TYR A 155 1.72 -9.79 14.15
CA TYR A 155 3.09 -9.80 13.63
C TYR A 155 3.26 -10.78 12.46
N ASP A 156 2.63 -11.95 12.53
CA ASP A 156 2.72 -12.96 11.47
C ASP A 156 2.10 -12.44 10.16
N VAL A 157 1.02 -11.65 10.25
CA VAL A 157 0.41 -10.97 9.10
C VAL A 157 1.40 -10.00 8.44
N LEU A 158 2.10 -9.19 9.25
CA LEU A 158 3.12 -8.26 8.73
C LEU A 158 4.29 -8.99 8.09
N ALA A 159 4.75 -10.10 8.70
CA ALA A 159 5.85 -10.90 8.18
C ALA A 159 5.48 -11.59 6.85
N ASP A 160 4.28 -12.18 6.77
CA ASP A 160 3.79 -12.81 5.55
C ASP A 160 3.51 -11.78 4.44
N TYR A 161 2.99 -10.58 4.79
CA TYR A 161 2.84 -9.47 3.86
C TYR A 161 4.22 -9.02 3.33
N TYR A 162 5.17 -8.78 4.24
CA TYR A 162 6.53 -8.40 3.86
C TYR A 162 7.19 -9.45 2.97
N SER A 163 7.04 -10.74 3.30
CA SER A 163 7.59 -11.83 2.49
C SER A 163 7.06 -11.80 1.05
N TYR A 164 5.83 -11.38 0.83
CA TYR A 164 5.25 -11.23 -0.51
C TYR A 164 5.82 -10.00 -1.23
N VAL A 165 5.76 -8.81 -0.62
CA VAL A 165 6.23 -7.57 -1.26
C VAL A 165 7.76 -7.53 -1.41
N ARG A 166 8.51 -8.34 -0.66
CA ARG A 166 9.96 -8.50 -0.81
C ARG A 166 10.36 -8.96 -2.21
N GLU A 167 9.55 -9.79 -2.86
CA GLU A 167 9.81 -10.22 -4.23
C GLU A 167 9.60 -9.05 -5.21
N GLU A 168 8.60 -8.21 -4.97
CA GLU A 168 8.32 -7.00 -5.76
C GLU A 168 9.40 -5.92 -5.57
N LEU A 169 9.94 -5.79 -4.35
CA LEU A 169 11.07 -4.91 -4.01
C LEU A 169 12.36 -5.21 -4.80
N ALA A 170 12.51 -6.42 -5.37
CA ALA A 170 13.64 -6.72 -6.24
C ALA A 170 13.54 -6.04 -7.61
N GLY A 171 12.33 -5.67 -8.03
CA GLY A 171 12.04 -5.06 -9.33
C GLY A 171 11.85 -3.53 -9.29
N THR A 172 11.89 -2.91 -8.12
CA THR A 172 11.69 -1.45 -7.98
C THR A 172 12.89 -0.65 -8.48
N ASP A 173 12.62 0.46 -9.16
CA ASP A 173 13.64 1.46 -9.48
C ASP A 173 14.09 2.19 -8.21
N CYS A 174 15.39 2.49 -8.09
CA CYS A 174 15.96 3.27 -7.00
C CYS A 174 16.55 4.60 -7.49
N GLU A 175 16.09 5.05 -8.66
CA GLU A 175 16.34 6.35 -9.23
C GLU A 175 15.06 7.19 -9.30
N GLY A 176 15.24 8.51 -9.25
CA GLY A 176 14.14 9.46 -9.31
C GLY A 176 13.20 9.41 -8.10
N LEU A 177 12.23 10.31 -8.08
CA LEU A 177 11.29 10.41 -6.96
C LEU A 177 10.27 9.26 -6.96
N HIS A 178 9.72 8.91 -8.11
CA HIS A 178 8.71 7.87 -8.24
C HIS A 178 9.24 6.50 -7.82
N GLY A 179 10.42 6.09 -8.31
CA GLY A 179 11.04 4.81 -7.93
C GLY A 179 11.28 4.70 -6.42
N LEU A 180 11.80 5.77 -5.79
CA LEU A 180 12.01 5.79 -4.35
C LEU A 180 10.69 5.79 -3.55
N LEU A 181 9.61 6.39 -4.07
CA LEU A 181 8.28 6.34 -3.44
C LEU A 181 7.67 4.93 -3.55
N ASP A 182 7.80 4.27 -4.70
CA ASP A 182 7.35 2.89 -4.90
C ASP A 182 8.10 1.94 -3.96
N PHE A 183 9.44 2.10 -3.87
CA PHE A 183 10.24 1.36 -2.90
C PHE A 183 9.79 1.64 -1.46
N ALA A 184 9.60 2.92 -1.10
CA ALA A 184 9.18 3.33 0.23
C ALA A 184 7.85 2.68 0.63
N LYS A 185 6.91 2.57 -0.32
CA LYS A 185 5.60 1.95 -0.11
C LYS A 185 5.74 0.48 0.28
N LEU A 186 6.49 -0.28 -0.51
CA LEU A 186 6.69 -1.71 -0.27
C LEU A 186 7.57 -1.98 0.98
N ALA A 187 8.44 -1.03 1.34
CA ALA A 187 9.33 -1.14 2.50
C ALA A 187 8.70 -0.71 3.84
N THR A 188 7.43 -0.25 3.85
CA THR A 188 6.76 0.22 5.07
C THR A 188 6.77 -0.75 6.25
N PRO A 189 6.66 -2.10 6.10
CA PRO A 189 6.77 -3.01 7.24
C PRO A 189 8.12 -2.89 7.96
N CYS A 190 9.20 -2.60 7.23
CA CYS A 190 10.57 -2.55 7.75
C CYS A 190 10.87 -1.34 8.63
N ALA A 191 9.96 -0.38 8.69
CA ALA A 191 9.99 0.68 9.68
C ALA A 191 9.59 0.20 11.08
N LEU A 192 8.91 -0.94 11.17
CA LEU A 192 8.21 -1.39 12.38
C LEU A 192 8.59 -2.81 12.82
N ILE A 193 9.01 -3.66 11.91
CA ILE A 193 9.54 -5.00 12.20
C ILE A 193 10.98 -5.13 11.69
N ASP A 194 11.71 -6.09 12.25
CA ASP A 194 13.03 -6.45 11.74
C ASP A 194 12.87 -7.18 10.41
N CYS A 195 13.06 -6.46 9.31
CA CYS A 195 13.13 -7.04 7.98
C CYS A 195 14.55 -7.54 7.69
N ASP A 196 14.63 -8.62 6.92
CA ASP A 196 15.81 -8.86 6.11
C ASP A 196 16.06 -7.66 5.18
N PRO A 197 17.31 -7.32 4.86
CA PRO A 197 17.60 -6.27 3.91
C PRO A 197 16.89 -6.55 2.57
N PRO A 198 16.13 -5.58 2.01
CA PRO A 198 15.44 -5.77 0.75
C PRO A 198 16.42 -6.13 -0.37
N PRO A 199 16.03 -6.93 -1.38
CA PRO A 199 16.93 -7.40 -2.43
C PRO A 199 17.65 -6.29 -3.21
N CYS A 200 17.14 -5.05 -3.24
CA CYS A 200 17.85 -3.90 -3.78
C CYS A 200 19.21 -3.63 -3.09
N ILE A 201 19.39 -4.06 -1.83
CA ILE A 201 20.66 -3.99 -1.09
C ILE A 201 21.68 -5.00 -1.66
N LEU A 202 21.21 -6.03 -2.37
CA LEU A 202 22.06 -6.99 -3.09
C LEU A 202 22.52 -6.45 -4.45
N ALA A 203 21.89 -5.39 -4.97
CA ALA A 203 22.38 -4.65 -6.13
C ALA A 203 23.55 -3.73 -5.69
N ARG A 204 24.74 -4.00 -6.22
CA ARG A 204 25.97 -3.24 -5.91
C ARG A 204 25.78 -1.74 -6.21
N GLY A 205 26.31 -0.87 -5.35
CA GLY A 205 26.40 0.59 -5.61
C GLY A 205 25.43 1.47 -4.80
N CYS A 206 25.07 2.66 -5.33
CA CYS A 206 24.28 3.68 -4.61
C CYS A 206 22.86 3.24 -4.22
N CYS A 207 22.31 2.23 -4.89
CA CYS A 207 20.95 1.73 -4.65
C CYS A 207 20.80 1.17 -3.23
N ALA A 208 21.78 0.39 -2.76
CA ALA A 208 21.76 -0.22 -1.43
C ALA A 208 21.67 0.85 -0.32
N LYS A 209 22.51 1.88 -0.40
CA LYS A 209 22.51 2.97 0.58
C LYS A 209 21.22 3.80 0.52
N ARG A 210 20.67 4.05 -0.67
CA ARG A 210 19.36 4.72 -0.80
C ARG A 210 18.25 3.90 -0.17
N CYS A 211 18.24 2.58 -0.36
CA CYS A 211 17.27 1.70 0.29
C CYS A 211 17.36 1.78 1.83
N GLU A 212 18.57 1.75 2.39
CA GLU A 212 18.79 1.93 3.84
C GLU A 212 18.29 3.29 4.33
N ASP A 213 18.65 4.37 3.61
CA ASP A 213 18.21 5.73 3.95
C ASP A 213 16.68 5.88 3.89
N ILE A 214 16.00 5.23 2.94
CA ILE A 214 14.53 5.25 2.88
C ILE A 214 13.94 4.54 4.09
N VAL A 215 14.47 3.39 4.50
CA VAL A 215 13.96 2.69 5.69
C VAL A 215 14.13 3.56 6.94
N GLU A 216 15.24 4.31 7.07
CA GLU A 216 15.41 5.31 8.12
C GLU A 216 14.37 6.45 8.02
N VAL A 217 14.13 7.00 6.82
CA VAL A 217 13.08 8.00 6.60
C VAL A 217 11.70 7.48 7.00
N LEU A 218 11.37 6.22 6.68
CA LEU A 218 10.11 5.60 7.08
C LEU A 218 9.99 5.47 8.61
N ARG A 219 11.09 5.18 9.31
CA ARG A 219 11.15 5.18 10.79
C ARG A 219 10.97 6.58 11.38
N GLU A 220 11.50 7.62 10.72
CA GLU A 220 11.26 9.00 11.12
C GLU A 220 9.77 9.35 10.97
N VAL A 221 9.19 9.06 9.79
CA VAL A 221 7.77 9.31 9.49
C VAL A 221 6.83 8.56 10.42
N SER A 222 7.15 7.32 10.82
CA SER A 222 6.32 6.54 11.75
C SER A 222 6.31 7.09 13.18
N ARG A 223 7.32 7.89 13.57
CA ARG A 223 7.42 8.51 14.90
C ARG A 223 6.75 9.88 14.98
N LEU A 224 6.43 10.50 13.84
CA LEU A 224 5.76 11.80 13.79
C LEU A 224 4.32 11.70 14.32
N LYS A 225 3.97 12.56 15.28
CA LYS A 225 2.62 12.66 15.86
C LYS A 225 1.77 13.78 15.22
N THR A 226 1.99 14.01 13.93
CA THR A 226 1.30 15.04 13.13
C THR A 226 0.26 14.40 12.21
N GLY A 227 -0.57 15.21 11.55
CA GLY A 227 -1.56 14.72 10.60
C GLY A 227 -0.95 14.13 9.32
N LEU A 228 -1.80 13.48 8.53
CA LEU A 228 -1.43 12.85 7.25
C LEU A 228 -0.72 13.84 6.31
N SER A 229 -1.23 15.06 6.20
CA SER A 229 -0.70 16.10 5.30
C SER A 229 0.74 16.50 5.66
N GLU A 230 1.02 16.69 6.95
CA GLU A 230 2.36 17.04 7.44
C GLU A 230 3.34 15.87 7.28
N ARG A 231 2.88 14.63 7.53
CA ARG A 231 3.71 13.42 7.36
C ARG A 231 4.05 13.17 5.89
N VAL A 232 3.10 13.36 4.99
CA VAL A 232 3.32 13.27 3.53
C VAL A 232 4.30 14.37 3.07
N THR A 233 4.11 15.61 3.54
CA THR A 233 5.02 16.72 3.22
C THR A 233 6.45 16.44 3.71
N PHE A 234 6.59 15.89 4.91
CA PHE A 234 7.88 15.48 5.46
C PHE A 234 8.53 14.38 4.62
N LEU A 235 7.78 13.31 4.32
CA LEU A 235 8.26 12.19 3.49
C LEU A 235 8.77 12.67 2.13
N LEU A 236 7.96 13.45 1.41
CA LEU A 236 8.32 13.98 0.09
C LEU A 236 9.61 14.80 0.14
N ARG A 237 9.79 15.64 1.18
CA ARG A 237 10.99 16.46 1.33
C ARG A 237 12.23 15.59 1.50
N ARG A 238 12.16 14.59 2.39
CA ARG A 238 13.29 13.68 2.66
C ARG A 238 13.64 12.85 1.44
N ILE A 239 12.65 12.34 0.69
CA ILE A 239 12.93 11.58 -0.53
C ILE A 239 13.52 12.50 -1.62
N LYS A 240 13.02 13.73 -1.80
CA LYS A 240 13.60 14.69 -2.76
C LYS A 240 15.06 15.03 -2.44
N GLU A 241 15.41 15.16 -1.16
CA GLU A 241 16.81 15.32 -0.73
C GLU A 241 17.66 14.12 -1.16
N LEU A 242 17.17 12.89 -1.00
CA LEU A 242 17.87 11.67 -1.44
C LEU A 242 18.03 11.57 -2.97
N VAL A 243 17.10 12.13 -3.75
CA VAL A 243 17.22 12.21 -5.22
C VAL A 243 18.29 13.23 -5.63
N GLY A 244 18.31 14.39 -4.96
CA GLY A 244 19.21 15.51 -5.31
C GLY A 244 20.67 15.34 -4.87
N GLU A 245 20.95 14.38 -3.98
CA GLU A 245 22.32 14.05 -3.61
C GLU A 245 23.04 13.33 -4.77
N GLU A 246 23.90 14.06 -5.50
CA GLU A 246 24.93 13.45 -6.37
C GLU A 246 25.86 12.59 -5.52
N ARG A 247 25.57 11.29 -5.44
CA ARG A 247 26.43 10.34 -4.75
C ARG A 247 27.36 9.68 -5.76
N VAL A 248 28.66 9.87 -5.59
CA VAL A 248 29.68 9.09 -6.29
C VAL A 248 29.61 7.67 -5.73
N CYS A 249 29.04 6.75 -6.50
CA CYS A 249 29.01 5.34 -6.15
C CYS A 249 30.42 4.75 -6.40
N LEU A 250 31.08 4.27 -5.36
CA LEU A 250 32.34 3.50 -5.45
C LEU A 250 32.05 2.01 -5.63
#